data_AF-A0A425Y5D3-F1
#
_entry.id   AF-A0A425Y5D3-F1
#
_cell.length_a   1.000
_cell.length_b   1.000
_cell.length_c   1.000
_cell.angle_alpha   90.00
_cell.angle_beta   90.00
_cell.angle_gamma   90.00
#
_symmetry.space_group_name_H-M   'P 1'
#
loop_
_entity.id
_entity.type
_entity.pdbx_description
1 polymer ?
#
loop_
_entity_poly.entity_id
_entity_poly.type
_entity_poly.pdbx_seq_one_letter_code
_entity_poly.pdbx_strand_id
1 'polypeptide(L)'
;MDIFVSLIKWGGMDNLELPPPMSEIRKIIKIYMLANSNPLLRHGFLFGALVGGVLILTSLMFYFRGVPISINPQITSINYFLIMTGIYFGLRIYRNDVLSGIISYGRALGAGVLIIGIAGAFYALYIYILVKYFDPSILQEFIGIMEKSFVEAKYDEKDIELLMGFYGKISPGVFAFAQWFSKLAAGFFFSLILAFFFSRNYGTLKNNLNDKNQK
;
A
#
# COMPACT_ATOMS: atom_id res chain seq x y z
N MET A 1 45.65 18.19 -9.10
CA MET A 1 45.42 18.34 -10.55
C MET A 1 46.15 17.25 -11.35
N ASP A 2 47.22 16.66 -10.79
CA ASP A 2 48.10 15.73 -11.51
C ASP A 2 47.62 14.28 -11.66
N ILE A 3 46.68 13.81 -10.84
CA ILE A 3 46.13 12.44 -10.94
C ILE A 3 45.18 12.32 -12.15
N PHE A 4 44.43 13.38 -12.47
CA PHE A 4 43.51 13.40 -13.60
C PHE A 4 44.27 13.46 -14.94
N VAL A 5 45.39 14.17 -14.97
CA VAL A 5 46.22 14.31 -16.18
C VAL A 5 47.04 13.04 -16.46
N SER A 6 47.46 12.30 -15.43
CA SER A 6 48.20 11.03 -15.64
C SER A 6 47.31 9.90 -16.15
N LEU A 7 46.03 9.86 -15.74
CA LEU A 7 45.05 8.88 -16.23
C LEU A 7 44.65 9.11 -17.69
N ILE A 8 44.68 10.35 -18.17
CA ILE A 8 44.37 10.70 -19.57
C ILE A 8 45.49 10.28 -20.54
N LYS A 9 46.75 10.19 -20.07
CA LYS A 9 47.90 9.84 -20.92
C LYS A 9 48.12 8.33 -21.10
N TRP A 10 47.51 7.47 -20.28
CA TRP A 10 47.85 6.04 -20.22
C TRP A 10 46.93 5.13 -21.05
N GLY A 11 45.85 5.65 -21.63
CA GLY A 11 45.02 4.94 -22.60
C GLY A 11 44.79 5.85 -23.80
N GLY A 12 45.30 5.48 -24.98
CA GLY A 12 45.21 6.29 -26.21
C GLY A 12 43.81 6.84 -26.46
N MET A 13 43.64 8.13 -26.20
CA MET A 13 42.39 8.87 -26.33
C MET A 13 42.65 10.17 -27.09
N ASP A 14 43.08 9.99 -28.34
CA ASP A 14 43.40 11.05 -29.30
C ASP A 14 42.13 11.76 -29.82
N ASN A 15 40.95 11.23 -29.47
CA ASN A 15 39.62 11.71 -29.85
C ASN A 15 38.74 11.93 -28.60
N LEU A 16 39.15 12.83 -27.70
CA LEU A 16 38.29 13.28 -26.60
C LEU A 16 37.33 14.35 -27.10
N GLU A 17 36.09 13.95 -27.40
CA GLU A 17 34.96 14.89 -27.38
C GLU A 17 34.98 15.61 -26.02
N LEU A 18 34.98 16.95 -26.05
CA LEU A 18 35.01 17.77 -24.84
C LEU A 18 33.89 17.31 -23.88
N PRO A 19 34.18 17.14 -22.58
CA PRO A 19 33.17 16.71 -21.63
C PRO A 19 31.98 17.68 -21.67
N PRO A 20 30.73 17.17 -21.63
CA PRO A 20 29.55 18.00 -21.77
C PRO A 20 29.52 19.11 -20.71
N PRO A 21 28.99 20.30 -21.04
CA PRO A 21 28.96 21.42 -20.10
C PRO A 21 28.16 21.07 -18.84
N MET A 22 28.57 21.62 -17.69
CA MET A 22 27.98 21.30 -16.38
C MET A 22 26.46 21.52 -16.29
N SER A 23 25.88 22.37 -17.14
CA SER A 23 24.44 22.55 -17.28
C SER A 23 23.74 21.30 -17.84
N GLU A 24 24.33 20.65 -18.84
CA GLU A 24 23.83 19.41 -19.44
C GLU A 24 24.07 18.21 -18.53
N ILE A 25 25.23 18.15 -17.84
CA ILE A 25 25.48 17.12 -16.81
C ILE A 25 24.43 17.22 -15.70
N ARG A 26 24.11 18.42 -15.22
CA ARG A 26 23.05 18.62 -14.21
C ARG A 26 21.66 18.23 -14.73
N LYS A 27 21.33 18.51 -15.99
CA LYS A 27 20.08 18.05 -16.61
C LYS A 27 20.03 16.53 -16.70
N ILE A 28 21.09 15.88 -17.18
CA ILE A 28 21.19 14.43 -17.29
C ILE A 28 21.09 13.78 -15.92
N ILE A 29 21.81 14.30 -14.92
CA ILE A 29 21.71 13.83 -13.53
C ILE A 29 20.30 14.03 -12.97
N LYS A 30 19.65 15.16 -13.26
CA LYS A 30 18.26 15.42 -12.83
C LYS A 30 17.28 14.49 -13.53
N ILE A 31 17.47 14.22 -14.83
CA ILE A 31 16.68 13.25 -15.60
C ILE A 31 16.88 11.84 -15.05
N TYR A 32 18.11 11.43 -14.76
CA TYR A 32 18.43 10.14 -14.14
C TYR A 32 17.86 10.03 -12.72
N MET A 33 17.93 11.09 -11.91
CA MET A 33 17.31 11.12 -10.57
C MET A 33 15.78 11.07 -10.65
N LEU A 34 15.15 11.75 -11.61
CA LEU A 34 13.69 11.69 -11.83
C LEU A 34 13.24 10.34 -12.42
N ALA A 35 14.09 9.70 -13.22
CA ALA A 35 13.89 8.36 -13.76
C ALA A 35 14.09 7.27 -12.70
N ASN A 36 14.92 7.51 -11.69
CA ASN A 36 15.09 6.66 -10.51
C ASN A 36 13.96 6.83 -9.48
N SER A 37 12.73 6.79 -9.93
CA SER A 37 11.62 6.52 -9.01
C SER A 37 11.79 5.11 -8.46
N ASN A 38 11.71 4.93 -7.14
CA ASN A 38 11.76 3.60 -6.55
C ASN A 38 10.73 2.69 -7.25
N PRO A 39 11.14 1.59 -7.91
CA PRO A 39 10.22 0.75 -8.68
C PRO A 39 9.13 0.16 -7.77
N LEU A 40 9.45 -0.03 -6.48
CA LEU A 40 8.50 -0.35 -5.43
C LEU A 40 7.38 0.70 -5.26
N LEU A 41 7.71 1.99 -5.28
CA LEU A 41 6.73 3.07 -5.11
C LEU A 41 5.84 3.20 -6.33
N ARG A 42 6.41 3.15 -7.55
CA ARG A 42 5.62 3.19 -8.78
C ARG A 42 4.66 2.01 -8.87
N HIS A 43 5.17 0.80 -8.60
CA HIS A 43 4.36 -0.42 -8.61
C HIS A 43 3.29 -0.38 -7.53
N GLY A 44 3.66 -0.07 -6.30
CA GLY A 44 2.72 0.00 -5.19
C GLY A 44 1.66 1.08 -5.37
N PHE A 45 1.98 2.21 -6.01
CA PHE A 45 0.99 3.22 -6.36
C PHE A 45 -0.01 2.75 -7.41
N LEU A 46 0.46 2.15 -8.51
CA LEU A 46 -0.42 1.63 -9.57
C LEU A 46 -1.37 0.55 -9.02
N PHE A 47 -0.83 -0.45 -8.32
CA PHE A 47 -1.64 -1.52 -7.74
C PHE A 47 -2.50 -1.03 -6.58
N GLY A 48 -1.98 -0.12 -5.76
CA GLY A 48 -2.74 0.51 -4.68
C GLY A 48 -3.93 1.31 -5.23
N ALA A 49 -3.75 2.07 -6.31
CA ALA A 49 -4.83 2.80 -6.97
C ALA A 49 -5.88 1.85 -7.56
N LEU A 50 -5.46 0.75 -8.20
CA LEU A 50 -6.38 -0.27 -8.71
C LEU A 50 -7.20 -0.93 -7.59
N VAL A 51 -6.55 -1.42 -6.54
CA VAL A 51 -7.22 -2.04 -5.39
C VAL A 51 -8.13 -1.03 -4.69
N GLY A 52 -7.67 0.20 -4.49
CA GLY A 52 -8.46 1.29 -3.91
C GLY A 52 -9.70 1.60 -4.75
N GLY A 53 -9.55 1.68 -6.07
CA GLY A 53 -10.65 1.88 -7.00
C GLY A 53 -11.71 0.76 -6.91
N VAL A 54 -11.29 -0.50 -6.88
CA VAL A 54 -12.22 -1.64 -6.73
C VAL A 54 -12.94 -1.64 -5.39
N LEU A 55 -12.25 -1.27 -4.29
CA LEU A 55 -12.87 -1.10 -2.98
C LEU A 55 -13.92 0.01 -2.97
N ILE A 56 -13.62 1.15 -3.61
CA ILE A 56 -14.56 2.27 -3.75
C ILE A 56 -15.78 1.85 -4.58
N LEU A 57 -15.57 1.20 -5.73
CA LEU A 57 -16.66 0.71 -6.59
C LEU A 57 -17.56 -0.28 -5.84
N THR A 58 -16.95 -1.19 -5.08
CA THR A 58 -17.70 -2.14 -4.24
C THR A 58 -18.53 -1.39 -3.21
N SER A 59 -17.94 -0.43 -2.51
CA SER A 59 -18.64 0.40 -1.51
C SER A 59 -19.82 1.17 -2.12
N LEU A 60 -19.64 1.81 -3.28
CA LEU A 60 -20.71 2.50 -4.00
C LEU A 60 -21.82 1.53 -4.43
N MET A 61 -21.46 0.33 -4.87
CA MET A 61 -22.43 -0.70 -5.27
C MET A 61 -23.34 -1.13 -4.10
N PHE A 62 -22.82 -1.14 -2.87
CA PHE A 62 -23.63 -1.40 -1.67
C PHE A 62 -24.40 -0.16 -1.20
N TYR A 63 -23.79 1.01 -1.33
CA TYR A 63 -24.45 2.29 -1.05
C TYR A 63 -25.76 2.44 -1.83
N PHE A 64 -25.72 2.23 -3.15
CA PHE A 64 -26.91 2.33 -4.00
C PHE A 64 -27.98 1.27 -3.71
N ARG A 65 -27.63 0.17 -3.04
CA ARG A 65 -28.60 -0.84 -2.59
C ARG A 65 -29.23 -0.49 -1.24
N GLY A 66 -28.88 0.64 -0.63
CA GLY A 66 -29.34 1.03 0.70
C GLY A 66 -28.83 0.10 1.80
N VAL A 67 -27.75 -0.64 1.55
CA VAL A 67 -27.16 -1.54 2.54
C VAL A 67 -26.17 -0.75 3.39
N PRO A 68 -26.20 -0.89 4.73
CA PRO A 68 -25.26 -0.22 5.62
C PRO A 68 -23.82 -0.58 5.25
N ILE A 69 -23.01 0.41 4.83
CA ILE A 69 -21.64 0.17 4.35
C ILE A 69 -20.68 -0.10 5.52
N SER A 70 -21.01 0.45 6.69
CA SER A 70 -20.09 0.62 7.81
C SER A 70 -19.79 -0.68 8.56
N ILE A 71 -20.80 -1.54 8.80
CA ILE A 71 -20.65 -2.79 9.57
C ILE A 71 -21.58 -3.89 9.01
N ASN A 72 -21.56 -4.11 7.71
CA ASN A 72 -22.22 -5.28 7.13
C ASN A 72 -21.20 -6.44 7.01
N PRO A 73 -21.45 -7.63 7.61
CA PRO A 73 -20.55 -8.77 7.54
C PRO A 73 -20.20 -9.17 6.10
N GLN A 74 -21.16 -9.11 5.18
CA GLN A 74 -20.95 -9.45 3.76
C GLN A 74 -19.97 -8.49 3.09
N ILE A 75 -20.15 -7.18 3.31
CA ILE A 75 -19.27 -6.14 2.76
C ILE A 75 -17.86 -6.29 3.36
N THR A 76 -17.77 -6.54 4.66
CA THR A 76 -16.50 -6.76 5.35
C THR A 76 -15.75 -7.97 4.78
N SER A 77 -16.43 -9.11 4.59
CA SER A 77 -15.82 -10.30 3.98
C SER A 77 -15.35 -10.04 2.55
N ILE A 78 -16.15 -9.35 1.74
CA ILE A 78 -15.77 -8.97 0.37
C ILE A 78 -14.54 -8.05 0.39
N ASN A 79 -14.51 -7.04 1.27
CA ASN A 79 -13.38 -6.13 1.40
C ASN A 79 -12.10 -6.88 1.79
N TYR A 80 -12.16 -7.81 2.74
CA TYR A 80 -11.00 -8.63 3.12
C TYR A 80 -10.54 -9.52 1.97
N PHE A 81 -11.48 -10.11 1.22
CA PHE A 81 -11.14 -10.89 0.03
C PHE A 81 -10.45 -10.02 -1.04
N LEU A 82 -10.95 -8.82 -1.31
CA LEU A 82 -10.35 -7.86 -2.25
C LEU A 82 -8.97 -7.39 -1.81
N ILE A 83 -8.78 -7.11 -0.51
CA ILE A 83 -7.48 -6.75 0.04
C ILE A 83 -6.49 -7.91 -0.13
N MET A 84 -6.89 -9.12 0.25
CA MET A 84 -6.01 -10.30 0.17
C MET A 84 -5.61 -10.61 -1.28
N THR A 85 -6.57 -10.65 -2.20
CA THR A 85 -6.32 -10.89 -3.63
C THR A 85 -5.50 -9.76 -4.26
N GLY A 86 -5.80 -8.50 -3.91
CA GLY A 86 -5.04 -7.33 -4.35
C GLY A 86 -3.58 -7.39 -3.94
N ILE A 87 -3.29 -7.73 -2.69
CA ILE A 87 -1.90 -7.95 -2.22
C ILE A 87 -1.27 -9.12 -2.97
N TYR A 88 -1.96 -10.25 -3.10
CA TYR A 88 -1.43 -11.44 -3.77
C TYR A 88 -0.99 -11.16 -5.22
N PHE A 89 -1.87 -10.54 -6.02
CA PHE A 89 -1.55 -10.18 -7.40
C PHE A 89 -0.47 -9.11 -7.47
N GLY A 90 -0.55 -8.08 -6.62
CA GLY A 90 0.46 -7.03 -6.53
C GLY A 90 1.85 -7.59 -6.23
N LEU A 91 1.96 -8.53 -5.26
CA LEU A 91 3.21 -9.20 -4.92
C LEU A 91 3.71 -10.14 -6.01
N ARG A 92 2.82 -10.88 -6.67
CA ARG A 92 3.18 -11.79 -7.76
C ARG A 92 3.81 -11.04 -8.92
N ILE A 93 3.18 -9.94 -9.35
CA ILE A 93 3.66 -9.11 -10.46
C ILE A 93 4.93 -8.37 -10.02
N TYR A 94 4.97 -7.80 -8.81
CA TYR A 94 6.18 -7.16 -8.29
C TYR A 94 7.37 -8.12 -8.26
N ARG A 95 7.16 -9.37 -7.83
CA ARG A 95 8.21 -10.38 -7.82
C ARG A 95 8.69 -10.70 -9.24
N ASN A 96 7.78 -10.99 -10.16
CA ASN A 96 8.12 -11.52 -11.48
C ASN A 96 8.67 -10.43 -12.40
N ASP A 97 8.04 -9.26 -12.44
CA ASP A 97 8.29 -8.24 -13.46
C ASP A 97 9.33 -7.21 -13.00
N VAL A 98 9.42 -6.96 -11.68
CA VAL A 98 10.34 -5.97 -11.11
C VAL A 98 11.59 -6.62 -10.49
N LEU A 99 11.45 -7.79 -9.86
CA LEU A 99 12.53 -8.46 -9.13
C LEU A 99 13.00 -9.77 -9.80
N SER A 100 12.63 -9.99 -11.06
CA SER A 100 13.07 -11.15 -11.87
C SER A 100 12.80 -12.51 -11.21
N GLY A 101 11.69 -12.63 -10.48
CA GLY A 101 11.19 -13.88 -9.90
C GLY A 101 11.58 -14.12 -8.44
N ILE A 102 12.39 -13.26 -7.83
CA ILE A 102 12.93 -13.47 -6.48
C ILE A 102 12.60 -12.31 -5.54
N ILE A 103 12.02 -12.60 -4.37
CA ILE A 103 11.66 -11.58 -3.38
C ILE A 103 12.01 -12.01 -1.96
N SER A 104 12.66 -11.13 -1.19
CA SER A 104 12.92 -11.36 0.24
C SER A 104 11.69 -11.02 1.08
N TYR A 105 11.61 -11.59 2.30
CA TYR A 105 10.48 -11.38 3.20
C TYR A 105 10.19 -9.90 3.46
N GLY A 106 11.22 -9.11 3.84
CA GLY A 106 11.05 -7.68 4.11
C GLY A 106 10.59 -6.88 2.88
N ARG A 107 11.05 -7.25 1.67
CA ARG A 107 10.60 -6.60 0.43
C ARG A 107 9.16 -6.97 0.08
N ALA A 108 8.76 -8.23 0.30
CA ALA A 108 7.39 -8.67 0.09
C ALA A 108 6.43 -8.00 1.10
N LEU A 109 6.78 -7.97 2.38
CA LEU A 109 5.99 -7.30 3.40
C LEU A 109 5.85 -5.81 3.10
N GLY A 110 6.97 -5.12 2.83
CA GLY A 110 6.96 -3.70 2.49
C GLY A 110 6.11 -3.37 1.26
N ALA A 111 6.18 -4.21 0.22
CA ALA A 111 5.34 -4.05 -0.98
C ALA A 111 3.84 -4.22 -0.68
N GLY A 112 3.46 -5.25 0.07
CA GLY A 112 2.06 -5.50 0.43
C GLY A 112 1.45 -4.37 1.27
N VAL A 113 2.18 -3.93 2.29
CA VAL A 113 1.77 -2.81 3.16
C VAL A 113 1.65 -1.51 2.37
N LEU A 114 2.58 -1.25 1.44
CA LEU A 114 2.55 -0.04 0.63
C LEU A 114 1.35 0.00 -0.33
N ILE A 115 1.04 -1.14 -0.97
CA ILE A 115 -0.15 -1.28 -1.82
C ILE A 115 -1.42 -0.95 -1.02
N ILE A 116 -1.58 -1.53 0.17
CA ILE A 116 -2.78 -1.28 1.00
C ILE A 116 -2.79 0.11 1.62
N GLY A 117 -1.64 0.66 2.01
CA GLY A 117 -1.56 2.03 2.49
C GLY A 117 -2.10 3.01 1.46
N ILE A 118 -1.73 2.83 0.19
CA ILE A 118 -2.21 3.67 -0.93
C ILE A 118 -3.68 3.36 -1.24
N ALA A 119 -4.08 2.10 -1.36
CA ALA A 119 -5.46 1.71 -1.62
C ALA A 119 -6.42 2.25 -0.55
N GLY A 120 -6.03 2.09 0.71
CA GLY A 120 -6.77 2.62 1.84
C GLY A 120 -6.83 4.15 1.81
N ALA A 121 -5.77 4.85 1.40
CA ALA A 121 -5.76 6.31 1.36
C ALA A 121 -6.76 6.84 0.33
N PHE A 122 -6.84 6.21 -0.84
CA PHE A 122 -7.90 6.51 -1.82
C PHE A 122 -9.29 6.25 -1.25
N TYR A 123 -9.47 5.12 -0.57
CA TYR A 123 -10.74 4.81 0.10
C TYR A 123 -11.10 5.82 1.19
N ALA A 124 -10.12 6.29 1.96
CA ALA A 124 -10.29 7.28 3.01
C ALA A 124 -10.74 8.62 2.46
N LEU A 125 -10.14 9.05 1.35
CA LEU A 125 -10.55 10.26 0.65
C LEU A 125 -11.99 10.14 0.14
N TYR A 126 -12.33 9.01 -0.46
CA TYR A 126 -13.70 8.70 -0.90
C TYR A 126 -14.70 8.78 0.27
N ILE A 127 -14.46 8.02 1.36
CA ILE A 127 -15.42 7.93 2.46
C ILE A 127 -15.55 9.26 3.19
N TYR A 128 -14.47 10.05 3.28
CA TYR A 128 -14.51 11.40 3.80
C TYR A 128 -15.46 12.28 3.00
N ILE A 129 -15.33 12.28 1.67
CA ILE A 129 -16.17 13.07 0.78
C ILE A 129 -17.62 12.61 0.89
N LEU A 130 -17.87 11.30 0.85
CA LEU A 130 -19.20 10.72 0.95
C LEU A 130 -19.88 11.14 2.27
N VAL A 131 -19.24 10.91 3.41
CA VAL A 131 -19.83 11.18 4.73
C VAL A 131 -19.98 12.68 5.01
N LYS A 132 -19.02 13.50 4.58
CA LYS A 132 -19.05 14.93 4.88
C LYS A 132 -20.03 15.72 4.01
N TYR A 133 -20.14 15.37 2.72
CA TYR A 133 -20.86 16.20 1.75
C TYR A 133 -22.13 15.56 1.18
N PHE A 134 -22.20 14.23 1.11
CA PHE A 134 -23.33 13.54 0.48
C PHE A 134 -24.26 12.93 1.51
N ASP A 135 -23.71 12.19 2.48
CA ASP A 135 -24.51 11.41 3.41
C ASP A 135 -23.89 11.32 4.81
N PRO A 136 -24.21 12.27 5.71
CA PRO A 136 -23.74 12.25 7.09
C PRO A 136 -24.39 11.15 7.93
N SER A 137 -25.49 10.53 7.46
CA SER A 137 -26.21 9.50 8.20
C SER A 137 -25.39 8.21 8.33
N ILE A 138 -24.48 7.93 7.38
CA ILE A 138 -23.54 6.79 7.44
C ILE A 138 -22.75 6.78 8.75
N LEU A 139 -22.31 7.95 9.22
CA LEU A 139 -21.57 8.06 10.47
C LEU A 139 -22.47 7.84 11.69
N GLN A 140 -23.69 8.38 11.67
CA GLN A 140 -24.67 8.17 12.75
C GLN A 140 -25.08 6.70 12.85
N GLU A 141 -25.30 6.05 11.71
CA GLU A 141 -25.59 4.63 11.62
C GLU A 141 -24.41 3.80 12.15
N PHE A 142 -23.17 4.14 11.78
CA PHE A 142 -21.99 3.49 12.35
C PHE A 142 -21.97 3.59 13.88
N ILE A 143 -22.20 4.78 14.43
CA ILE A 143 -22.24 5.00 15.89
C ILE A 143 -23.32 4.13 16.54
N GLY A 144 -24.54 4.10 15.97
CA GLY A 144 -25.63 3.29 16.49
C GLY A 144 -25.38 1.77 16.40
N ILE A 145 -24.67 1.29 15.36
CA ILE A 145 -24.29 -0.12 15.28
C ILE A 145 -23.19 -0.45 16.30
N MET A 146 -22.25 0.46 16.55
CA MET A 146 -21.23 0.27 17.60
C MET A 146 -21.87 0.15 18.98
N GLU A 147 -22.86 1.00 19.29
CA GLU A 147 -23.64 0.92 20.53
C GLU A 147 -24.28 -0.45 20.70
N LYS A 148 -25.02 -0.92 19.68
CA LYS A 148 -25.64 -2.25 19.68
C LYS A 148 -24.61 -3.36 19.87
N SER A 149 -23.45 -3.24 19.23
CA SER A 149 -22.36 -4.22 19.35
C SER A 149 -21.81 -4.29 20.78
N PHE A 150 -21.72 -3.17 21.49
CA PHE A 150 -21.28 -3.16 22.89
C PHE A 150 -22.32 -3.74 23.84
N VAL A 151 -23.61 -3.43 23.60
CA VAL A 151 -24.72 -4.03 24.36
C VAL A 151 -24.75 -5.56 24.17
N GLU A 152 -24.62 -6.03 22.92
CA GLU A 152 -24.57 -7.46 22.60
C GLU A 152 -23.33 -8.16 23.18
N ALA A 153 -22.19 -7.45 23.23
CA ALA A 153 -20.98 -7.92 23.87
C ALA A 153 -21.00 -7.85 25.41
N LYS A 154 -22.12 -7.44 26.02
CA LYS A 154 -22.35 -7.36 27.48
C LYS A 154 -21.37 -6.46 28.22
N TYR A 155 -21.02 -5.32 27.63
CA TYR A 155 -20.31 -4.27 28.35
C TYR A 155 -21.21 -3.67 29.45
N ASP A 156 -20.59 -3.18 30.53
CA ASP A 156 -21.31 -2.46 31.58
C ASP A 156 -21.85 -1.12 31.04
N GLU A 157 -23.01 -0.68 31.54
CA GLU A 157 -23.69 0.53 31.06
C GLU A 157 -22.79 1.78 31.16
N LYS A 158 -22.02 1.89 32.25
CA LYS A 158 -21.03 2.96 32.45
C LYS A 158 -19.94 2.96 31.37
N ASP A 159 -19.50 1.78 30.94
CA ASP A 159 -18.47 1.65 29.90
C ASP A 159 -19.06 1.98 28.53
N ILE A 160 -20.30 1.56 28.26
CA ILE A 160 -21.03 1.92 27.04
C ILE A 160 -21.19 3.44 26.94
N GLU A 161 -21.65 4.10 28.01
CA GLU A 161 -21.80 5.56 28.04
C GLU A 161 -20.48 6.27 27.78
N LEU A 162 -19.39 5.81 28.43
CA LEU A 162 -18.06 6.36 28.21
C LEU A 162 -17.61 6.21 26.75
N LEU A 163 -17.74 5.01 26.17
CA LEU A 163 -17.38 4.73 24.79
C LEU A 163 -18.22 5.55 23.81
N MET A 164 -19.53 5.62 24.02
CA MET A 164 -20.45 6.38 23.18
C MET A 164 -20.21 7.89 23.27
N GLY A 165 -19.76 8.39 24.42
CA GLY A 165 -19.28 9.76 24.59
C GLY A 165 -18.09 10.11 23.69
N PHE A 166 -17.24 9.13 23.33
CA PHE A 166 -16.19 9.29 22.32
C PHE A 166 -16.74 9.16 20.90
N TYR A 167 -17.53 8.12 20.61
CA TYR A 167 -18.09 7.87 19.28
C TYR A 167 -18.99 9.03 18.80
N GLY A 168 -19.78 9.62 19.68
CA GLY A 168 -20.64 10.76 19.39
C GLY A 168 -19.89 12.04 19.00
N LYS A 169 -18.58 12.11 19.24
CA LYS A 169 -17.71 13.26 18.89
C LYS A 169 -16.82 13.00 17.68
N ILE A 170 -16.93 11.84 17.04
CA ILE A 170 -16.12 11.52 15.85
C ILE A 170 -16.53 12.46 14.71
N SER A 171 -15.54 13.13 14.13
CA SER A 171 -15.75 13.91 12.91
C SER A 171 -15.63 13.02 11.66
N PRO A 172 -16.19 13.43 10.51
CA PRO A 172 -16.01 12.71 9.24
C PRO A 172 -14.53 12.47 8.87
N GLY A 173 -13.64 13.39 9.26
CA GLY A 173 -12.19 13.25 9.06
C GLY A 173 -11.59 12.14 9.91
N VAL A 174 -11.95 12.08 11.20
CA VAL A 174 -11.51 11.01 12.10
C VAL A 174 -12.10 9.67 11.66
N PHE A 175 -13.36 9.64 11.23
CA PHE A 175 -13.99 8.45 10.69
C PHE A 175 -13.24 7.91 9.46
N ALA A 176 -12.95 8.79 8.49
CA ALA A 176 -12.19 8.40 7.29
C ALA A 176 -10.79 7.88 7.63
N PHE A 177 -10.10 8.52 8.57
CA PHE A 177 -8.80 8.05 9.05
C PHE A 177 -8.91 6.69 9.76
N ALA A 178 -9.93 6.47 10.58
CA ALA A 178 -10.17 5.18 11.22
C ALA A 178 -10.43 4.08 10.18
N GLN A 179 -11.17 4.38 9.11
CA GLN A 179 -11.40 3.46 8.00
C GLN A 179 -10.11 3.12 7.23
N TRP A 180 -9.26 4.13 7.00
CA TRP A 180 -7.93 3.92 6.43
C TRP A 180 -7.08 3.01 7.29
N PHE A 181 -6.98 3.34 8.58
CA PHE A 181 -6.16 2.63 9.55
C PHE A 181 -6.61 1.18 9.71
N SER A 182 -7.93 0.95 9.81
CA SER A 182 -8.51 -0.40 9.87
C SER A 182 -8.09 -1.25 8.66
N LYS A 183 -8.17 -0.68 7.45
CA LYS A 183 -7.73 -1.37 6.22
C LYS A 183 -6.23 -1.59 6.18
N LEU A 184 -5.43 -0.61 6.61
CA LEU A 184 -3.98 -0.75 6.70
C LEU A 184 -3.58 -1.85 7.69
N ALA A 185 -4.23 -1.91 8.86
CA ALA A 185 -4.00 -2.96 9.85
C ALA A 185 -4.36 -4.34 9.30
N ALA A 186 -5.55 -4.50 8.69
CA ALA A 186 -5.94 -5.76 8.06
C ALA A 186 -4.97 -6.17 6.94
N GLY A 187 -4.61 -5.24 6.06
CA GLY A 187 -3.64 -5.45 4.98
C GLY A 187 -2.25 -5.78 5.48
N PHE A 188 -1.82 -5.24 6.62
CA PHE A 188 -0.57 -5.59 7.27
C PHE A 188 -0.56 -7.08 7.68
N PHE A 189 -1.61 -7.56 8.35
CA PHE A 189 -1.72 -8.99 8.71
C PHE A 189 -1.74 -9.90 7.48
N PHE A 190 -2.51 -9.56 6.44
CA PHE A 190 -2.49 -10.34 5.20
C PHE A 190 -1.13 -10.30 4.50
N SER A 191 -0.45 -9.15 4.54
CA SER A 191 0.90 -9.01 3.98
C SER A 191 1.93 -9.84 4.71
N LEU A 192 1.83 -10.03 6.04
CA LEU A 192 2.70 -10.95 6.78
C LEU A 192 2.56 -12.38 6.26
N ILE A 193 1.32 -12.86 6.13
CA ILE A 193 1.02 -14.21 5.64
C ILE A 193 1.55 -14.39 4.22
N LEU A 194 1.22 -13.46 3.31
CA LEU A 194 1.63 -13.55 1.91
C LEU A 194 3.15 -13.38 1.74
N ALA A 195 3.79 -12.49 2.48
CA ALA A 195 5.24 -12.33 2.47
C ALA A 195 5.95 -13.62 2.87
N PHE A 196 5.42 -14.34 3.86
CA PHE A 196 5.96 -15.65 4.24
C PHE A 196 5.92 -16.65 3.08
N PHE A 197 4.78 -16.81 2.41
CA PHE A 197 4.65 -17.72 1.26
C PHE A 197 5.54 -17.33 0.08
N PHE A 198 5.59 -16.05 -0.27
CA PHE A 198 6.39 -15.58 -1.41
C PHE A 198 7.90 -15.61 -1.14
N SER A 199 8.33 -15.41 0.11
CA SER A 199 9.74 -15.42 0.49
C SER A 199 10.34 -16.81 0.68
N ARG A 200 9.53 -17.84 0.97
CA ARG A 200 10.02 -19.21 1.12
C ARG A 200 10.71 -19.73 -0.14
N ASN A 201 10.22 -19.33 -1.32
CA ASN A 201 10.82 -19.71 -2.60
C ASN A 201 12.18 -19.04 -2.87
N TYR A 202 12.49 -17.92 -2.21
CA TYR A 202 13.80 -17.26 -2.34
C TYR A 202 14.92 -18.04 -1.66
N GLY A 203 14.69 -18.51 -0.43
CA GLY A 203 15.71 -19.22 0.35
C GLY A 203 16.21 -20.47 -0.37
N THR A 204 15.29 -21.25 -0.94
CA THR A 204 15.62 -22.48 -1.68
C THR A 204 16.39 -22.19 -2.97
N LEU A 205 16.01 -21.16 -3.74
CA LEU A 205 16.70 -20.81 -4.99
C LEU A 205 18.11 -20.23 -4.76
N LYS A 206 18.27 -19.37 -3.74
CA LYS A 206 19.57 -18.80 -3.39
C LYS A 206 20.57 -19.89 -2.99
N ASN A 207 20.14 -20.88 -2.22
CA ASN A 207 20.99 -22.00 -1.81
C ASN A 207 21.42 -22.85 -3.02
N ASN A 208 20.49 -23.17 -3.93
CA ASN A 208 20.80 -23.93 -5.15
C ASN A 208 21.76 -23.22 -6.12
N LEU A 209 21.71 -21.88 -6.19
CA LEU A 209 22.66 -21.09 -7.00
C LEU A 209 24.06 -21.09 -6.38
N ASN A 210 24.15 -20.98 -5.05
CA ASN A 210 25.43 -21.07 -4.35
C ASN A 210 26.08 -22.45 -4.52
N ASP A 211 25.30 -23.54 -4.45
CA ASP A 211 25.81 -24.90 -4.65
C ASP A 211 26.32 -25.15 -6.08
N LYS A 212 25.73 -24.49 -7.09
CA LYS A 212 26.21 -24.58 -8.49
C LYS A 212 27.47 -23.78 -8.75
N ASN A 213 27.68 -22.66 -8.04
CA ASN A 213 28.86 -21.81 -8.21
C ASN A 213 30.08 -22.31 -7.42
N GLN A 214 29.93 -23.36 -6.61
CA GLN A 214 31.02 -24.02 -5.86
C GLN A 214 31.50 -25.34 -6.50
N LYS A 215 30.95 -25.72 -7.67
CA LYS A 215 31.43 -26.83 -8.50
C LYS A 215 32.02 -26.29 -9.79
#